data_AF-N1UGS8-F1
#
_entry.id   AF-N1UGS8-F1
#
_cell.length_a   1.000
_cell.length_b   1.000
_cell.length_c   1.000
_cell.angle_alpha   90.00
_cell.angle_beta   90.00
_cell.angle_gamma   90.00
#
_symmetry.space_group_name_H-M   'P 1'
#
loop_
_entity.id
_entity.type
_entity.pdbx_description
1 polymer ?
#
loop_
_entity_poly.entity_id
_entity_poly.type
_entity_poly.pdbx_seq_one_letter_code
_entity_poly.pdbx_strand_id
1 'polypeptide(L)'
;MSIRFRISLYLSIVLFIGFGILASISCYTAYKKLEQEVVNSSEITAERWTYEVKDYLDTGMGIIRGFRFPLLFSAPPRNQIISALKEILKVNDHYFGARLAYEPNSLDGNDLEFQNTLGHDSTGRFIPYLHRGQTKEEIVLEAAKYYDSLGPEGDWYQVPKKQNLTTQRIRTIMKSKGK
;
A
#
# COMPACT_ATOMS: atom_id res chain seq x y z
N MET A 1 28.83 74.35 0.40
CA MET A 1 28.71 73.19 -0.50
C MET A 1 28.66 73.66 -1.96
N SER A 2 29.45 73.06 -2.84
CA SER A 2 29.44 73.36 -4.29
C SER A 2 28.12 72.90 -4.95
N ILE A 3 27.66 73.64 -5.96
CA ILE A 3 26.40 73.34 -6.69
C ILE A 3 26.40 71.94 -7.31
N ARG A 4 27.56 71.46 -7.78
CA ARG A 4 27.74 70.12 -8.37
C ARG A 4 27.47 69.00 -7.36
N PHE A 5 27.85 69.22 -6.09
CA PHE A 5 27.65 68.24 -5.04
C PHE A 5 26.16 68.07 -4.70
N ARG A 6 25.39 69.18 -4.66
CA ARG A 6 23.94 69.14 -4.37
C ARG A 6 23.17 68.37 -5.46
N ILE A 7 23.47 68.63 -6.72
CA ILE A 7 22.83 67.94 -7.86
C ILE A 7 23.16 66.44 -7.83
N SER A 8 24.42 66.08 -7.57
CA SER A 8 24.83 64.67 -7.46
C SER A 8 24.18 63.96 -6.27
N LEU A 9 24.04 64.63 -5.14
CA LEU A 9 23.40 64.08 -3.93
C LEU A 9 21.91 63.77 -4.20
N TYR A 10 21.16 64.70 -4.80
CA TYR A 10 19.75 64.47 -5.12
C TYR A 10 19.56 63.33 -6.13
N LEU A 11 20.41 63.24 -7.16
CA LEU A 11 20.35 62.15 -8.14
C LEU A 11 20.63 60.78 -7.48
N SER A 12 21.61 60.71 -6.60
CA SER A 12 21.95 59.48 -5.87
C SER A 12 20.81 59.00 -4.98
N ILE A 13 20.13 59.92 -4.27
CA ILE A 13 18.99 59.59 -3.42
C ILE A 13 17.84 59.01 -4.26
N VAL A 14 17.52 59.63 -5.39
CA VAL A 14 16.45 59.15 -6.29
C VAL A 14 16.78 57.76 -6.84
N LEU A 15 18.02 57.54 -7.29
CA LEU A 15 18.47 56.24 -7.78
C LEU A 15 18.44 55.16 -6.67
N PHE A 16 18.85 55.50 -5.45
CA PHE A 16 18.84 54.58 -4.32
C PHE A 16 17.41 54.19 -3.93
N ILE A 17 16.48 55.13 -3.91
CA ILE A 17 15.05 54.85 -3.67
C ILE A 17 14.47 53.97 -4.78
N GLY A 18 14.76 54.29 -6.06
CA GLY A 18 14.31 53.49 -7.19
C GLY A 18 14.82 52.05 -7.13
N PHE A 19 16.10 51.87 -6.80
CA PHE A 19 16.69 50.54 -6.60
C PHE A 19 16.05 49.81 -5.41
N GLY A 20 15.80 50.50 -4.29
CA GLY A 20 15.15 49.92 -3.11
C GLY A 20 13.73 49.45 -3.39
N ILE A 21 12.94 50.22 -4.14
CA ILE A 21 11.58 49.84 -4.56
C ILE A 21 11.62 48.61 -5.46
N LEU A 22 12.49 48.61 -6.49
CA LEU A 22 12.64 47.49 -7.41
C LEU A 22 13.07 46.21 -6.66
N ALA A 23 14.08 46.31 -5.80
CA ALA A 23 14.56 45.20 -5.00
C ALA A 23 13.47 44.65 -4.07
N SER A 24 12.65 45.54 -3.47
CA SER A 24 11.53 45.13 -2.62
C SER A 24 10.46 44.35 -3.40
N ILE A 25 10.09 44.82 -4.60
CA ILE A 25 9.13 44.13 -5.48
C ILE A 25 9.69 42.78 -5.93
N SER A 26 10.96 42.74 -6.35
CA SER A 26 11.61 41.49 -6.75
C SER A 26 11.70 40.50 -5.60
N CYS A 27 12.01 40.97 -4.38
CA CYS A 27 12.06 40.12 -3.19
C CYS A 27 10.67 39.56 -2.84
N TYR A 28 9.64 40.40 -2.86
CA TYR A 28 8.26 39.96 -2.57
C TYR A 28 7.75 38.95 -3.61
N THR A 29 8.00 39.20 -4.90
CA THR A 29 7.59 38.28 -5.97
C THR A 29 8.38 36.96 -5.92
N ALA A 30 9.68 37.01 -5.62
CA ALA A 30 10.50 35.82 -5.42
C ALA A 30 10.01 34.99 -4.23
N TYR A 31 9.69 35.64 -3.10
CA TYR A 31 9.14 34.98 -1.91
C TYR A 31 7.81 34.28 -2.22
N LYS A 32 6.87 34.98 -2.87
CA LYS A 32 5.57 34.41 -3.25
C LYS A 32 5.68 33.27 -4.26
N LYS A 33 6.61 33.38 -5.22
CA LYS A 33 6.88 32.31 -6.19
C LYS A 33 7.46 31.06 -5.50
N LEU A 34 8.40 31.25 -4.57
CA LEU A 34 9.01 30.15 -3.82
C LEU A 34 7.98 29.44 -2.95
N GLU A 35 7.10 30.19 -2.27
CA GLU A 35 6.01 29.63 -1.45
C GLU A 35 5.11 28.70 -2.29
N GLN A 36 4.67 29.15 -3.47
CA GLN A 36 3.86 28.34 -4.38
C GLN A 36 4.62 27.12 -4.92
N GLU A 37 5.89 27.29 -5.29
CA GLU A 37 6.73 26.20 -5.78
C GLU A 37 6.93 25.11 -4.73
N VAL A 38 7.15 25.49 -3.47
CA VAL A 38 7.28 24.54 -2.35
C VAL A 38 6.00 23.74 -2.16
N VAL A 39 4.83 24.38 -2.23
CA VAL A 39 3.54 23.68 -2.13
C VAL A 39 3.36 22.70 -3.28
N ASN A 40 3.55 23.15 -4.53
CA ASN A 40 3.39 22.31 -5.72
C ASN A 40 4.40 21.13 -5.72
N SER A 41 5.66 21.40 -5.39
CA SER A 41 6.71 20.38 -5.31
C SER A 41 6.42 19.35 -4.21
N SER A 42 5.87 19.79 -3.07
CA SER A 42 5.45 18.90 -1.98
C SER A 42 4.29 18.01 -2.40
N GLU A 43 3.30 18.55 -3.12
CA GLU A 43 2.14 17.81 -3.64
C GLU A 43 2.57 16.75 -4.66
N ILE A 44 3.39 17.12 -5.65
CA ILE A 44 3.95 16.18 -6.64
C ILE A 44 4.77 15.08 -5.95
N THR A 45 5.55 15.44 -4.92
CA THR A 45 6.33 14.46 -4.16
C THR A 45 5.42 13.49 -3.40
N ALA A 46 4.36 13.99 -2.76
CA ALA A 46 3.39 13.16 -2.05
C ALA A 46 2.62 12.24 -3.01
N GLU A 47 2.23 12.73 -4.19
CA GLU A 47 1.59 11.92 -5.23
C GLU A 47 2.53 10.82 -5.73
N ARG A 48 3.80 11.15 -6.00
CA ARG A 48 4.80 10.16 -6.43
C ARG A 48 4.94 9.02 -5.42
N TRP A 49 5.09 9.33 -4.14
CA TRP A 49 5.16 8.31 -3.09
C TRP A 49 3.86 7.53 -2.97
N THR A 50 2.71 8.17 -3.16
CA THR A 50 1.41 7.49 -3.17
C THR A 50 1.35 6.45 -4.29
N TYR A 51 1.78 6.80 -5.50
CA TYR A 51 1.83 5.86 -6.62
C TYR A 51 2.84 4.73 -6.40
N GLU A 52 4.00 5.02 -5.83
CA GLU A 52 5.02 4.00 -5.54
C GLU A 52 4.51 2.96 -4.52
N VAL A 53 3.91 3.43 -3.42
CA VAL A 53 3.30 2.53 -2.42
C VAL A 53 2.10 1.77 -3.02
N LYS A 54 1.29 2.45 -3.84
CA LYS A 54 0.14 1.83 -4.51
C LYS A 54 0.58 0.72 -5.45
N ASP A 55 1.58 0.96 -6.29
CA ASP A 55 2.09 -0.02 -7.26
C ASP A 55 2.60 -1.30 -6.57
N TYR A 56 3.35 -1.12 -5.47
CA TYR A 56 3.80 -2.24 -4.66
C TYR A 56 2.64 -3.09 -4.08
N LEU A 57 1.61 -2.44 -3.53
CA LEU A 57 0.44 -3.13 -2.98
C LEU A 57 -0.45 -3.76 -4.08
N ASP A 58 -0.61 -3.07 -5.20
CA ASP A 58 -1.40 -3.55 -6.34
C ASP A 58 -0.75 -4.76 -7.00
N THR A 59 0.58 -4.81 -7.06
CA THR A 59 1.33 -5.97 -7.56
C THR A 59 1.01 -7.23 -6.74
N GLY A 60 1.09 -7.14 -5.41
CA GLY A 60 0.74 -8.27 -4.53
C GLY A 60 -0.74 -8.68 -4.65
N MET A 61 -1.63 -7.69 -4.77
CA MET A 61 -3.06 -7.94 -4.99
C MET A 61 -3.33 -8.59 -6.36
N GLY A 62 -2.58 -8.21 -7.39
CA GLY A 62 -2.63 -8.80 -8.73
C GLY A 62 -2.27 -10.28 -8.70
N ILE A 63 -1.20 -10.65 -8.00
CA ILE A 63 -0.76 -12.05 -7.84
C ILE A 63 -1.86 -12.89 -7.21
N ILE A 64 -2.45 -12.47 -6.08
CA ILE A 64 -3.47 -13.29 -5.40
C ILE A 64 -4.79 -13.35 -6.19
N ARG A 65 -5.15 -12.28 -6.91
CA ARG A 65 -6.31 -12.30 -7.83
C ARG A 65 -6.08 -13.28 -8.98
N GLY A 66 -4.89 -13.24 -9.59
CA GLY A 66 -4.45 -14.20 -10.61
C GLY A 66 -4.52 -15.65 -10.12
N PHE A 67 -3.95 -15.91 -8.94
CA PHE A 67 -3.95 -17.23 -8.32
C PHE A 67 -5.36 -17.76 -8.02
N ARG A 68 -6.29 -16.89 -7.64
CA ARG A 68 -7.68 -17.28 -7.35
C ARG A 68 -8.44 -17.77 -8.59
N PHE A 69 -8.17 -17.24 -9.79
CA PHE A 69 -9.00 -17.49 -10.96
C PHE A 69 -9.16 -18.98 -11.33
N PRO A 70 -8.10 -19.80 -11.43
CA PRO A 70 -8.24 -21.23 -11.72
C PRO A 70 -9.07 -21.98 -10.66
N LEU A 71 -8.96 -21.56 -9.40
CA LEU A 71 -9.64 -22.16 -8.25
C LEU A 71 -11.15 -21.87 -8.20
N LEU A 72 -11.64 -20.94 -9.03
CA LEU A 72 -13.09 -20.68 -9.15
C LEU A 72 -13.81 -21.72 -9.98
N PHE A 73 -13.11 -22.42 -10.88
CA PHE A 73 -13.70 -23.32 -11.87
C PHE A 73 -13.17 -24.74 -11.79
N SER A 74 -12.15 -24.97 -10.96
CA SER A 74 -11.52 -26.27 -10.79
C SER A 74 -11.15 -26.51 -9.33
N ALA A 75 -11.13 -27.78 -8.95
CA ALA A 75 -10.67 -28.25 -7.65
C ALA A 75 -9.45 -29.17 -7.84
N PRO A 76 -8.24 -28.60 -8.05
CA PRO A 76 -7.03 -29.40 -8.11
C PRO A 76 -6.81 -30.16 -6.79
N PRO A 77 -6.05 -31.27 -6.80
CA PRO A 77 -5.62 -31.93 -5.58
C PRO A 77 -5.00 -30.95 -4.57
N ARG A 78 -5.36 -31.08 -3.28
CA ARG A 78 -4.96 -30.15 -2.20
C ARG A 78 -3.45 -29.90 -2.14
N ASN A 79 -2.65 -30.93 -2.38
CA ASN A 79 -1.18 -30.84 -2.40
C ASN A 79 -0.64 -29.99 -3.57
N GLN A 80 -1.32 -29.97 -4.72
CA GLN A 80 -0.96 -29.11 -5.85
C GLN A 80 -1.25 -27.64 -5.51
N ILE A 81 -2.38 -27.36 -4.85
CA ILE A 81 -2.72 -26.01 -4.40
C ILE A 81 -1.70 -25.50 -3.38
N ILE A 82 -1.33 -26.33 -2.39
CA ILE A 82 -0.27 -26.02 -1.42
C ILE A 82 1.06 -25.75 -2.14
N SER A 83 1.43 -26.59 -3.11
CA SER A 83 2.69 -26.43 -3.86
C SER A 83 2.70 -25.12 -4.65
N ALA A 84 1.58 -24.76 -5.27
CA ALA A 84 1.46 -23.51 -6.01
C ALA A 84 1.52 -22.28 -5.08
N LEU A 85 0.86 -22.32 -3.91
CA LEU A 85 1.02 -21.28 -2.88
C LEU A 85 2.47 -21.16 -2.39
N LYS A 86 3.17 -22.30 -2.22
CA LYS A 86 4.57 -22.32 -1.81
C LYS A 86 5.47 -21.68 -2.87
N GLU A 87 5.19 -21.94 -4.14
CA GLU A 87 5.96 -21.37 -5.25
C GLU A 87 5.82 -19.85 -5.31
N ILE A 88 4.63 -19.29 -5.03
CA ILE A 88 4.44 -17.83 -4.90
C ILE A 88 5.43 -17.24 -3.88
N LEU A 89 5.60 -17.86 -2.71
CA LEU A 89 6.53 -17.37 -1.70
C LEU A 89 8.00 -17.60 -2.06
N LYS A 90 8.32 -18.65 -2.82
CA LYS A 90 9.69 -18.89 -3.30
C LYS A 90 10.15 -17.83 -4.29
N VAL A 91 9.30 -17.48 -5.25
CA VAL A 91 9.66 -16.54 -6.33
C VAL A 91 9.48 -15.07 -5.91
N ASN A 92 8.74 -14.79 -4.83
CA ASN A 92 8.52 -13.45 -4.31
C ASN A 92 9.01 -13.33 -2.86
N ASP A 93 10.26 -12.93 -2.66
CA ASP A 93 10.89 -12.80 -1.33
C ASP A 93 10.27 -11.67 -0.46
N HIS A 94 9.54 -10.74 -1.09
CA HIS A 94 8.88 -9.60 -0.47
C HIS A 94 7.65 -9.97 0.39
N TYR A 95 7.04 -11.14 0.14
CA TYR A 95 5.87 -11.58 0.89
C TYR A 95 6.25 -12.52 2.03
N PHE A 96 5.67 -12.27 3.21
CA PHE A 96 5.91 -13.09 4.39
C PHE A 96 5.14 -14.42 4.36
N GLY A 97 3.90 -14.39 3.85
CA GLY A 97 3.08 -15.60 3.80
C GLY A 97 1.89 -15.48 2.86
N ALA A 98 1.36 -16.65 2.49
CA ALA A 98 0.23 -16.82 1.61
C ALA A 98 -0.74 -17.82 2.26
N ARG A 99 -2.02 -17.49 2.26
CA ARG A 99 -3.05 -18.31 2.91
C ARG A 99 -4.24 -18.53 1.99
N LEU A 100 -4.93 -19.62 2.21
CA LEU A 100 -6.20 -19.95 1.57
C LEU A 100 -7.12 -20.58 2.62
N ALA A 101 -8.42 -20.35 2.51
CA ALA A 101 -9.40 -20.95 3.39
C ALA A 101 -10.72 -21.15 2.64
N TYR A 102 -11.14 -22.40 2.51
CA TYR A 102 -12.44 -22.76 1.92
C TYR A 102 -13.53 -22.76 2.98
N GLU A 103 -14.80 -22.68 2.58
CA GLU A 103 -15.91 -23.10 3.44
C GLU A 103 -15.88 -24.63 3.60
N PRO A 104 -16.48 -25.19 4.66
CA PRO A 104 -16.52 -26.64 4.86
C PRO A 104 -17.00 -27.38 3.61
N ASN A 105 -16.30 -28.45 3.24
CA ASN A 105 -16.55 -29.31 2.07
C ASN A 105 -16.62 -28.60 0.71
N SER A 106 -16.17 -27.34 0.61
CA SER A 106 -16.39 -26.53 -0.60
C SER A 106 -15.30 -26.64 -1.66
N LEU A 107 -14.17 -27.29 -1.38
CA LEU A 107 -13.14 -27.56 -2.38
C LEU A 107 -13.47 -28.82 -3.18
N ASP A 108 -13.56 -29.96 -2.50
CA ASP A 108 -13.65 -31.30 -3.11
C ASP A 108 -14.66 -32.22 -2.41
N GLY A 109 -15.37 -31.72 -1.38
CA GLY A 109 -16.35 -32.50 -0.62
C GLY A 109 -15.75 -33.55 0.31
N ASN A 110 -14.44 -33.58 0.51
CA ASN A 110 -13.74 -34.67 1.17
C ASN A 110 -12.94 -34.23 2.41
N ASP A 111 -13.47 -33.27 3.20
CA ASP A 111 -12.75 -32.74 4.36
C ASP A 111 -12.43 -33.83 5.39
N LEU A 112 -13.32 -34.80 5.59
CA LEU A 112 -13.18 -35.86 6.60
C LEU A 112 -11.87 -36.66 6.49
N GLU A 113 -11.33 -36.86 5.28
CA GLU A 113 -10.07 -37.59 5.08
C GLU A 113 -8.83 -36.82 5.54
N PHE A 114 -8.93 -35.50 5.72
CA PHE A 114 -7.79 -34.62 6.01
C PHE A 114 -7.78 -34.06 7.44
N GLN A 115 -8.62 -34.60 8.34
CA GLN A 115 -8.71 -34.18 9.73
C GLN A 115 -7.34 -34.16 10.43
N ASN A 116 -7.03 -33.04 11.08
CA ASN A 116 -5.80 -32.85 11.86
C ASN A 116 -4.49 -33.05 11.07
N THR A 117 -4.55 -32.99 9.73
CA THR A 117 -3.34 -32.98 8.89
C THR A 117 -2.83 -31.55 8.68
N LEU A 118 -1.58 -31.38 8.24
CA LEU A 118 -1.01 -30.05 7.98
C LEU A 118 -1.85 -29.26 6.96
N GLY A 119 -2.11 -27.99 7.26
CA GLY A 119 -2.95 -27.12 6.42
C GLY A 119 -4.46 -27.34 6.57
N HIS A 120 -4.88 -28.12 7.57
CA HIS A 120 -6.28 -28.43 7.84
C HIS A 120 -6.65 -28.24 9.31
N ASP A 121 -7.92 -28.00 9.58
CA ASP A 121 -8.45 -27.97 10.95
C ASP A 121 -8.87 -29.36 11.46
N SER A 122 -9.46 -29.39 12.65
CA SER A 122 -9.97 -30.62 13.28
C SER A 122 -11.10 -31.29 12.51
N THR A 123 -11.78 -30.57 11.61
CA THR A 123 -12.82 -31.12 10.72
C THR A 123 -12.26 -31.59 9.38
N GLY A 124 -10.99 -31.25 9.10
CA GLY A 124 -10.29 -31.54 7.86
C GLY A 124 -10.58 -30.52 6.75
N ARG A 125 -11.12 -29.36 7.14
CA ARG A 125 -11.34 -28.21 6.26
C ARG A 125 -10.03 -27.72 5.67
N PHE A 126 -10.01 -27.41 4.38
CA PHE A 126 -8.81 -26.92 3.71
C PHE A 126 -8.53 -25.44 4.03
N ILE A 127 -7.52 -25.20 4.87
CA ILE A 127 -7.13 -23.87 5.38
C ILE A 127 -5.59 -23.69 5.43
N PRO A 128 -4.86 -23.92 4.33
CA PRO A 128 -3.40 -23.86 4.37
C PRO A 128 -2.91 -22.42 4.58
N TYR A 129 -1.96 -22.26 5.50
CA TYR A 129 -1.16 -21.06 5.65
C TYR A 129 0.32 -21.40 5.49
N LEU A 130 0.93 -20.83 4.45
CA LEU A 130 2.36 -20.90 4.23
C LEU A 130 2.99 -19.58 4.65
N HIS A 131 4.08 -19.64 5.41
CA HIS A 131 4.84 -18.46 5.82
C HIS A 131 6.32 -18.76 5.90
N ARG A 132 7.15 -17.71 5.89
CA ARG A 132 8.59 -17.84 6.09
C ARG A 132 8.89 -18.30 7.52
N GLY A 133 9.86 -19.19 7.65
CA GLY A 133 10.35 -19.72 8.91
C GLY A 133 11.43 -18.84 9.53
N GLN A 134 12.45 -19.47 10.13
CA GLN A 134 13.58 -18.77 10.74
C GLN A 134 14.49 -18.13 9.68
N THR A 135 14.61 -18.77 8.51
CA THR A 135 15.33 -18.22 7.36
C THR A 135 14.35 -17.78 6.28
N LYS A 136 14.81 -16.94 5.34
CA LYS A 136 13.96 -16.49 4.23
C LYS A 136 13.62 -17.64 3.28
N GLU A 137 14.48 -18.63 3.15
CA GLU A 137 14.37 -19.78 2.26
C GLU A 137 13.45 -20.87 2.84
N GLU A 138 13.33 -20.92 4.17
CA GLU A 138 12.43 -21.82 4.86
C GLU A 138 10.98 -21.36 4.69
N ILE A 139 10.13 -22.26 4.18
CA ILE A 139 8.67 -22.04 4.09
C ILE A 139 7.97 -23.14 4.88
N VAL A 140 7.27 -22.72 5.93
CA VAL A 140 6.52 -23.56 6.87
C VAL A 140 5.05 -23.60 6.44
N LEU A 141 4.44 -24.78 6.55
CA LEU A 141 3.00 -24.99 6.33
C LEU A 141 2.32 -25.23 7.69
N GLU A 142 1.30 -24.43 8.00
CA GLU A 142 0.40 -24.65 9.13
C GLU A 142 -1.06 -24.45 8.73
N ALA A 143 -1.98 -24.79 9.63
CA ALA A 143 -3.40 -24.47 9.48
C ALA A 143 -3.61 -22.99 9.84
N ALA A 144 -4.31 -22.24 8.99
CA ALA A 144 -4.62 -20.84 9.24
C ALA A 144 -5.43 -20.68 10.54
N LYS A 145 -5.12 -19.67 11.35
CA LYS A 145 -5.78 -19.45 12.64
C LYS A 145 -6.81 -18.33 12.54
N TYR A 146 -7.74 -18.32 13.50
CA TYR A 146 -8.70 -17.24 13.74
C TYR A 146 -9.73 -16.99 12.62
N TYR A 147 -9.87 -17.89 11.65
CA TYR A 147 -10.87 -17.74 10.58
C TYR A 147 -12.30 -17.67 11.12
N ASP A 148 -12.59 -18.27 12.27
CA ASP A 148 -13.89 -18.18 12.94
C ASP A 148 -13.99 -17.02 13.97
N SER A 149 -12.91 -16.26 14.19
CA SER A 149 -12.95 -15.14 15.14
C SER A 149 -13.74 -13.96 14.56
N LEU A 150 -14.55 -13.31 15.39
CA LEU A 150 -15.22 -12.05 15.09
C LEU A 150 -14.38 -10.81 15.42
N GLY A 151 -13.21 -11.00 16.02
CA GLY A 151 -12.23 -9.95 16.30
C GLY A 151 -11.39 -9.56 15.07
N PRO A 152 -10.55 -8.51 15.19
CA PRO A 152 -9.71 -8.02 14.10
C PRO A 152 -8.74 -9.08 13.54
N GLU A 153 -8.34 -10.07 14.34
CA GLU A 153 -7.51 -11.19 13.91
C GLU A 153 -8.20 -12.15 12.93
N GLY A 154 -9.54 -12.13 12.85
CA GLY A 154 -10.35 -12.90 11.91
C GLY A 154 -10.80 -12.11 10.68
N ASP A 155 -10.54 -10.81 10.61
CA ASP A 155 -11.01 -9.93 9.53
C ASP A 155 -10.53 -10.39 8.15
N TRP A 156 -9.36 -11.02 8.07
CA TRP A 156 -8.81 -11.58 6.84
C TRP A 156 -9.73 -12.62 6.17
N TYR A 157 -10.60 -13.27 6.96
CA TYR A 157 -11.57 -14.25 6.48
C TYR A 157 -13.01 -13.72 6.56
N GLN A 158 -13.39 -13.15 7.71
CA GLN A 158 -14.76 -12.74 7.99
C GLN A 158 -15.22 -11.56 7.12
N VAL A 159 -14.34 -10.60 6.83
CA VAL A 159 -14.72 -9.44 6.02
C VAL A 159 -14.97 -9.84 4.56
N PRO A 160 -14.06 -10.56 3.86
CA PRO A 160 -14.34 -11.05 2.52
C PRO A 160 -15.58 -11.95 2.45
N LYS A 161 -15.78 -12.83 3.45
CA LYS A 161 -16.95 -13.72 3.54
C LYS A 161 -18.26 -12.94 3.62
N LYS A 162 -18.35 -11.93 4.49
CA LYS A 162 -19.58 -11.13 4.67
C LYS A 162 -19.86 -10.22 3.48
N GLN A 163 -18.82 -9.72 2.82
CA GLN A 163 -18.95 -8.70 1.78
C GLN A 163 -19.01 -9.28 0.37
N ASN A 164 -18.77 -10.58 0.16
CA ASN A 164 -18.56 -11.19 -1.16
C ASN A 164 -17.45 -10.46 -1.98
N LEU A 165 -16.53 -9.76 -1.31
CA LEU A 165 -15.53 -8.89 -1.92
C LEU A 165 -14.11 -9.29 -1.53
N THR A 166 -13.22 -9.41 -2.51
CA THR A 166 -11.76 -9.51 -2.34
C THR A 166 -11.29 -8.24 -1.62
N THR A 167 -11.16 -8.26 -0.29
CA THR A 167 -11.15 -7.01 0.49
C THR A 167 -9.76 -6.37 0.51
N GLN A 168 -9.64 -5.18 -0.11
CA GLN A 168 -8.63 -4.18 0.22
C GLN A 168 -9.41 -2.98 0.77
N ARG A 169 -9.30 -2.72 2.09
CA ARG A 169 -9.95 -1.56 2.73
C ARG A 169 -8.89 -0.57 3.19
N ILE A 170 -8.35 0.21 2.26
CA ILE A 170 -7.68 1.47 2.63
C ILE A 170 -8.81 2.46 2.94
N ARG A 171 -9.10 2.68 4.22
CA ARG A 171 -9.92 3.81 4.67
C ARG A 171 -9.10 5.09 4.48
N THR A 172 -9.15 5.69 3.29
CA THR A 172 -8.70 7.08 3.13
C THR A 172 -9.74 7.97 3.80
N ILE A 173 -9.50 8.32 5.06
CA ILE A 173 -10.18 9.45 5.71
C ILE A 173 -9.50 10.71 5.17
N MET A 174 -9.96 11.19 4.02
CA MET A 174 -9.82 12.60 3.66
C MET A 174 -11.21 13.23 3.71
N LYS A 175 -11.66 13.54 4.93
CA LYS A 175 -12.64 14.62 5.11
C LYS A 175 -11.90 15.92 4.81
N SER A 176 -11.97 16.38 3.56
CA SER A 176 -11.80 17.79 3.24
C SER A 176 -12.83 18.55 4.07
N LYS A 177 -12.37 19.25 5.11
CA LYS A 177 -13.19 20.27 5.76
C LYS A 177 -13.22 21.45 4.80
N GLY A 178 -14.35 21.63 4.15
CA GLY A 178 -14.69 22.92 3.56
C GLY A 178 -14.67 23.99 4.64
N LYS A 179 -13.88 25.03 4.40
CA LYS A 179 -14.24 26.44 4.55
C LYS A 179 -13.32 27.24 3.62
#